data_AF-A0A7S3KWC0-F1
#
_entry.id   AF-A0A7S3KWC0-F1
#
_cell.length_a   1.000
_cell.length_b   1.000
_cell.length_c   1.000
_cell.angle_alpha   90.00
_cell.angle_beta   90.00
_cell.angle_gamma   90.00
#
_symmetry.space_group_name_H-M   'P 1'
#
loop_
_entity.id
_entity.type
_entity.pdbx_description
1 polymer ?
#
loop_
_entity_poly.entity_id
_entity_poly.type
_entity_poly.pdbx_seq_one_letter_code
_entity_poly.pdbx_strand_id
1 'polypeptide(L)'
;RLSEVQKLNNVDPGTRQTNLDISNVEVVTAWADGCTWNEALRLSGGLPPGDLARTLSRVLDAVRQLGNLPFTPVRKEDMQNDENVRRPSRGIHPDVRRLCRNAAAAINRYPLKDPFSFEDGNSDDSGNEEGVSEDEDVEETVAVETSAEAT
;
A
#
# COMPACT_ATOMS: atom_id res chain seq x y z
N ARG A 1 7.86 -26.76 -11.71
CA ARG A 1 8.78 -25.70 -12.22
C ARG A 1 9.78 -25.19 -11.18
N LEU A 2 9.40 -24.50 -10.10
CA LEU A 2 10.40 -24.06 -9.09
C LEU A 2 11.09 -25.23 -8.38
N SER A 3 10.32 -26.23 -7.96
CA SER A 3 10.83 -27.46 -7.36
C SER A 3 11.76 -28.27 -8.27
N GLU A 4 11.52 -28.24 -9.59
CA GLU A 4 12.39 -28.88 -10.60
C GLU A 4 13.70 -28.12 -10.76
N VAL A 5 13.66 -26.78 -10.77
CA VAL A 5 14.87 -25.94 -10.79
C VAL A 5 15.67 -26.11 -9.51
N GLN A 6 15.03 -26.18 -8.35
CA GLN A 6 15.69 -26.47 -7.07
C GLN A 6 16.36 -27.85 -7.05
N LYS A 7 15.71 -28.86 -7.65
CA LYS A 7 16.30 -30.20 -7.85
C LYS A 7 17.54 -30.12 -8.74
N LEU A 8 17.45 -29.41 -9.87
CA LEU A 8 18.55 -29.25 -10.81
C LEU A 8 19.76 -28.55 -10.16
N ASN A 9 19.53 -27.64 -9.22
CA ASN A 9 20.57 -26.90 -8.52
C ASN A 9 20.97 -27.52 -7.16
N ASN A 10 20.57 -28.76 -6.88
CA ASN A 10 20.92 -29.48 -5.64
C ASN A 10 20.61 -28.72 -4.33
N VAL A 11 19.56 -27.88 -4.31
CA VAL A 11 19.09 -27.19 -3.10
C VAL A 11 18.74 -28.24 -2.03
N ASP A 12 19.00 -28.02 -0.75
CA ASP A 12 18.71 -29.04 0.26
C ASP A 12 17.20 -29.41 0.31
N PRO A 13 16.80 -30.70 0.26
CA PRO A 13 15.40 -31.11 0.26
C PRO A 13 14.56 -30.59 1.42
N GLY A 14 15.15 -30.38 2.61
CA GLY A 14 14.47 -29.80 3.77
C GLY A 14 14.06 -28.33 3.55
N THR A 15 14.80 -27.62 2.70
CA THR A 15 14.54 -26.20 2.36
C THR A 15 13.75 -26.00 1.07
N ARG A 16 13.48 -27.07 0.30
CA ARG A 16 12.72 -26.99 -0.96
C ARG A 16 11.21 -26.78 -0.76
N GLN A 17 10.70 -27.00 0.44
CA GLN A 17 9.27 -26.92 0.71
C GLN A 17 8.85 -25.48 1.02
N THR A 18 8.30 -24.81 0.01
CA THR A 18 7.53 -23.58 0.22
C THR A 18 6.06 -23.96 0.45
N ASN A 19 5.62 -23.98 1.71
CA ASN A 19 4.20 -24.14 2.01
C ASN A 19 3.48 -22.84 1.68
N LEU A 20 2.60 -22.89 0.67
CA LEU A 20 1.68 -21.80 0.39
C LEU A 20 0.47 -21.95 1.31
N ASP A 21 0.37 -21.06 2.30
CA ASP A 21 -0.80 -20.98 3.15
C ASP A 21 -1.84 -20.03 2.52
N ILE A 22 -3.03 -20.56 2.25
CA ILE A 22 -4.16 -19.82 1.68
C ILE A 22 -5.29 -19.60 2.68
N SER A 23 -5.11 -19.97 3.94
CA SER A 23 -6.13 -19.88 5.00
C SER A 23 -6.69 -18.47 5.19
N ASN A 24 -5.88 -17.43 4.96
CA ASN A 24 -6.25 -16.04 5.16
C ASN A 24 -6.69 -15.30 3.89
N VAL A 25 -6.82 -16.00 2.75
CA VAL A 25 -7.18 -15.35 1.48
C VAL A 25 -8.56 -14.70 1.55
N GLU A 26 -9.54 -15.39 2.13
CA GLU A 26 -10.92 -14.89 2.22
C GLU A 26 -11.01 -13.59 3.03
N VAL A 27 -10.36 -13.54 4.20
CA VAL A 27 -10.36 -12.34 5.04
C VAL A 27 -9.63 -11.17 4.38
N VAL A 28 -8.52 -11.43 3.66
CA VAL A 28 -7.77 -10.40 2.93
C VAL A 28 -8.61 -9.82 1.79
N THR A 29 -9.30 -10.67 1.02
CA THR A 29 -10.18 -10.23 -0.07
C THR A 29 -11.36 -9.42 0.47
N ALA A 30 -12.07 -9.94 1.47
CA ALA A 30 -13.18 -9.22 2.10
C ALA A 30 -12.74 -7.88 2.70
N TRP A 31 -11.53 -7.82 3.25
CA TRP A 31 -10.94 -6.57 3.74
C TRP A 31 -10.67 -5.57 2.63
N ALA A 32 -10.12 -6.00 1.50
CA ALA A 32 -9.92 -5.13 0.34
C ALA A 32 -11.24 -4.65 -0.28
N ASP A 33 -12.30 -5.46 -0.20
CA ASP A 33 -13.65 -5.13 -0.67
C ASP A 33 -14.43 -4.19 0.28
N GLY A 34 -13.84 -3.85 1.43
CA GLY A 34 -14.37 -2.82 2.32
C GLY A 34 -15.12 -3.33 3.56
N CYS A 35 -15.05 -4.61 3.92
CA CYS A 35 -15.71 -5.13 5.13
C CYS A 35 -15.29 -4.39 6.42
N THR A 36 -16.07 -4.44 7.48
CA THR A 36 -15.68 -3.83 8.76
C THR A 36 -14.59 -4.64 9.46
N TRP A 37 -13.83 -4.03 10.37
CA TRP A 37 -12.82 -4.75 11.17
C TRP A 37 -13.41 -5.92 11.96
N ASN A 38 -14.62 -5.75 12.50
CA ASN A 38 -15.34 -6.80 13.21
C ASN A 38 -15.77 -7.95 12.29
N GLU A 39 -16.11 -7.67 11.03
CA GLU A 39 -16.38 -8.71 10.03
C GLU A 39 -15.12 -9.47 9.67
N ALA A 40 -14.01 -8.77 9.44
CA ALA A 40 -12.72 -9.39 9.17
C ALA A 40 -12.27 -10.33 10.30
N LEU A 41 -12.45 -9.93 11.57
CA LEU A 41 -12.16 -10.78 12.73
C LEU A 41 -13.04 -12.03 12.83
N ARG A 42 -14.30 -11.95 12.36
CA ARG A 42 -15.19 -13.12 12.32
C ARG A 42 -14.80 -14.06 11.19
N LEU A 43 -14.44 -13.52 10.03
CA LEU A 43 -13.99 -14.29 8.85
C LEU A 43 -12.64 -14.96 9.08
N SER A 44 -11.77 -14.37 9.90
CA SER A 44 -10.45 -14.92 10.21
C SER A 44 -10.50 -16.18 11.09
N GLY A 45 -11.69 -16.69 11.45
CA GLY A 45 -11.82 -17.96 12.16
C GLY A 45 -11.29 -17.95 13.59
N GLY A 46 -11.23 -16.77 14.23
CA GLY A 46 -10.78 -16.62 15.62
C GLY A 46 -9.30 -16.27 15.78
N LEU A 47 -8.62 -15.83 14.72
CA LEU A 47 -7.29 -15.23 14.83
C LEU A 47 -7.31 -14.05 15.82
N PRO A 48 -6.30 -13.95 16.71
CA PRO A 48 -6.15 -12.78 17.56
C PRO A 48 -6.09 -11.49 16.72
N PRO A 49 -6.69 -10.37 17.17
CA PRO A 49 -6.71 -9.13 16.40
C PRO A 49 -5.33 -8.63 15.95
N GLY A 50 -4.32 -8.78 16.81
CA GLY A 50 -2.95 -8.42 16.46
C GLY A 50 -2.33 -9.28 15.36
N ASP A 51 -2.70 -10.56 15.26
CA ASP A 51 -2.19 -11.46 14.22
C ASP A 51 -2.86 -11.21 12.88
N LEU A 52 -4.15 -10.88 12.89
CA LEU A 52 -4.85 -10.40 11.69
C LEU A 52 -4.23 -9.09 11.18
N ALA A 53 -3.97 -8.14 12.09
CA ALA A 53 -3.34 -6.87 11.73
C ALA A 53 -1.96 -7.09 11.08
N ARG A 54 -1.11 -7.92 11.70
CA ARG A 54 0.20 -8.29 11.13
C ARG A 54 0.09 -8.96 9.76
N THR A 55 -0.88 -9.86 9.59
CA THR A 55 -1.12 -10.53 8.31
C THR A 55 -1.47 -9.53 7.22
N LEU A 56 -2.42 -8.63 7.49
CA LEU A 56 -2.84 -7.61 6.54
C LEU A 56 -1.72 -6.59 6.24
N SER A 57 -0.91 -6.20 7.23
CA SER A 57 0.28 -5.36 7.00
C SER A 57 1.31 -6.05 6.10
N ARG A 58 1.58 -7.34 6.31
CA ARG A 58 2.49 -8.12 5.45
C ARG A 58 1.95 -8.24 4.02
N VAL A 59 0.64 -8.40 3.85
CA VAL A 59 0.01 -8.38 2.52
C VAL A 59 0.17 -7.01 1.87
N LEU A 60 -0.09 -5.92 2.61
CA LEU A 60 0.10 -4.56 2.12
C LEU A 60 1.54 -4.33 1.64
N ASP A 61 2.52 -4.75 2.42
CA ASP A 61 3.94 -4.64 2.07
C ASP A 61 4.28 -5.48 0.83
N ALA A 62 3.77 -6.72 0.75
CA ALA A 62 3.98 -7.57 -0.42
C ALA A 62 3.39 -6.96 -1.70
N VAL A 63 2.20 -6.37 -1.62
CA VAL A 63 1.55 -5.70 -2.76
C VAL A 63 2.34 -4.44 -3.18
N ARG A 64 2.85 -3.66 -2.23
CA ARG A 64 3.73 -2.51 -2.50
C ARG A 64 5.03 -2.93 -3.16
N GLN A 65 5.69 -3.96 -2.62
CA GLN A 65 6.93 -4.51 -3.17
C GLN A 65 6.71 -5.03 -4.59
N LEU A 66 5.60 -5.73 -4.83
CA LEU A 66 5.24 -6.21 -6.16
C LEU A 66 5.08 -5.04 -7.13
N GLY A 67 4.29 -4.02 -6.80
CA GLY A 67 4.10 -2.83 -7.65
C GLY A 67 5.41 -2.07 -7.98
N ASN A 68 6.39 -2.15 -7.09
CA ASN A 68 7.69 -1.47 -7.20
C ASN A 68 8.81 -2.31 -7.85
N LEU A 69 8.54 -3.55 -8.29
CA LEU A 69 9.58 -4.35 -8.96
C LEU A 69 10.08 -3.66 -10.24
N PRO A 70 11.40 -3.58 -10.48
CA PRO A 70 11.96 -2.80 -11.57
C PRO A 70 11.36 -3.19 -12.93
N PHE A 71 11.01 -2.17 -13.73
CA PHE A 71 10.65 -2.36 -15.13
C PHE A 71 11.87 -2.05 -15.99
N THR A 72 12.34 -3.03 -16.76
CA THR A 72 13.23 -2.75 -17.89
C THR A 72 12.42 -2.97 -19.18
N PRO A 73 11.97 -1.89 -19.85
CA PRO A 73 11.34 -2.02 -21.16
C PRO A 73 12.37 -2.60 -22.12
N VAL A 74 11.99 -3.63 -22.88
CA VAL A 74 12.85 -4.20 -23.91
C VAL A 74 12.86 -3.25 -25.10
N ARG A 75 14.00 -2.62 -25.39
CA ARG A 75 14.16 -1.83 -26.61
C ARG A 75 14.59 -2.74 -27.75
N LYS A 76 14.24 -2.38 -28.99
CA LYS A 76 14.65 -3.11 -30.19
C LYS A 76 16.18 -3.25 -30.30
N GLU A 77 16.88 -2.26 -29.77
CA GLU A 77 18.34 -2.14 -29.64
C GLU A 77 18.94 -3.26 -28.78
N ASP A 78 18.23 -3.68 -27.71
CA ASP A 78 18.66 -4.72 -26.77
C ASP A 78 18.58 -6.14 -27.37
N MET A 79 17.90 -6.29 -28.51
CA MET A 79 17.72 -7.56 -29.23
C MET A 79 18.67 -7.71 -30.43
N GLN A 80 19.50 -6.70 -30.71
CA GLN A 80 20.29 -6.63 -31.95
C GLN A 80 21.74 -7.14 -31.82
N ASN A 81 22.26 -7.27 -30.59
CA ASN A 81 23.58 -7.84 -30.32
C ASN A 81 23.43 -9.23 -29.69
N ASP A 82 23.78 -10.26 -30.46
CA ASP A 82 23.59 -11.69 -30.16
C ASP A 82 24.60 -12.25 -29.12
N GLU A 83 25.50 -11.42 -28.57
CA GLU A 83 26.50 -11.81 -27.58
C GLU A 83 26.27 -11.10 -26.23
N ASN A 84 25.40 -11.69 -25.39
CA ASN A 84 25.18 -11.37 -23.97
C ASN A 84 24.66 -9.92 -23.70
N VAL A 85 23.84 -9.62 -22.69
CA VAL A 85 24.15 -9.80 -21.26
C VAL A 85 22.88 -9.88 -20.38
N ARG A 86 21.67 -9.59 -20.86
CA ARG A 86 20.45 -9.77 -20.05
C ARG A 86 19.31 -10.25 -20.92
N ARG A 87 18.84 -11.48 -20.71
CA ARG A 87 17.48 -11.85 -21.14
C ARG A 87 16.57 -10.80 -20.50
N PRO A 88 15.91 -9.93 -21.28
CA PRO A 88 15.15 -8.86 -20.69
C PRO A 88 14.01 -9.53 -19.92
N SER A 89 14.10 -9.52 -18.59
CA SER A 89 12.92 -9.80 -17.79
C SER A 89 11.98 -8.67 -18.11
N ARG A 90 10.91 -8.97 -18.87
CA ARG A 90 9.75 -8.08 -18.97
C ARG A 90 9.34 -7.84 -17.54
N GLY A 91 9.73 -6.70 -16.97
CA GLY A 91 9.34 -6.35 -15.61
C GLY A 91 7.81 -6.34 -15.55
N ILE A 92 7.26 -6.04 -14.38
CA ILE A 92 5.80 -6.04 -14.23
C ILE A 92 5.15 -5.05 -15.22
N HIS A 93 4.11 -5.52 -15.91
CA HIS A 93 3.32 -4.71 -16.84
C HIS A 93 2.76 -3.46 -16.14
N PRO A 94 2.71 -2.27 -16.78
CA PRO A 94 2.17 -1.06 -16.17
C PRO A 94 0.77 -1.22 -15.56
N ASP A 95 -0.12 -1.98 -16.22
CA ASP A 95 -1.46 -2.26 -15.66
C ASP A 95 -1.41 -3.03 -14.35
N VAL A 96 -0.51 -4.02 -14.23
CA VAL A 96 -0.37 -4.79 -12.99
C VAL A 96 0.16 -3.88 -11.87
N ARG A 97 1.04 -2.92 -12.17
CA ARG A 97 1.47 -1.91 -11.17
C ARG A 97 0.31 -1.06 -10.71
N ARG A 98 -0.51 -0.58 -11.65
CA ARG A 98 -1.73 0.19 -11.33
C ARG A 98 -2.65 -0.63 -10.44
N LEU A 99 -2.88 -1.91 -10.77
CA LEU A 99 -3.68 -2.82 -9.95
C LEU A 99 -3.08 -3.01 -8.55
N CYS A 100 -1.76 -3.19 -8.43
CA CYS A 100 -1.08 -3.27 -7.12
C CYS A 100 -1.27 -1.99 -6.30
N ARG A 101 -1.14 -0.81 -6.89
CA ARG A 101 -1.36 0.47 -6.19
C ARG A 101 -2.80 0.60 -5.71
N ASN A 102 -3.76 0.25 -6.56
CA ASN A 102 -5.19 0.27 -6.20
C ASN A 102 -5.50 -0.70 -5.05
N ALA A 103 -4.96 -1.92 -5.11
CA ALA A 103 -5.11 -2.91 -4.05
C ALA A 103 -4.46 -2.45 -2.74
N ALA A 104 -3.27 -1.85 -2.80
CA ALA A 104 -2.60 -1.28 -1.63
C ALA A 104 -3.42 -0.16 -0.98
N ALA A 105 -4.01 0.72 -1.80
CA ALA A 105 -4.90 1.78 -1.30
C ALA A 105 -6.16 1.21 -0.62
N ALA A 106 -6.77 0.17 -1.19
CA ALA A 106 -7.94 -0.49 -0.62
C ALA A 106 -7.65 -1.18 0.74
N ILE A 107 -6.47 -1.78 0.89
CA ILE A 107 -6.06 -2.45 2.13
C ILE A 107 -5.64 -1.44 3.22
N ASN A 108 -5.05 -0.31 2.82
CA ASN A 108 -4.48 0.70 3.72
C ASN A 108 -5.55 1.57 4.40
N ARG A 109 -6.27 1.01 5.37
CA ARG A 109 -7.31 1.68 6.15
C ARG A 109 -7.23 1.31 7.63
N TYR A 110 -7.85 2.11 8.50
CA TYR A 110 -7.86 1.86 9.95
C TYR A 110 -8.43 0.47 10.27
N PRO A 111 -7.81 -0.32 11.17
CA PRO A 111 -6.73 0.03 12.10
C PRO A 111 -5.30 -0.17 11.57
N LEU A 112 -5.14 -0.57 10.30
CA LEU A 112 -3.82 -0.82 9.71
C LEU A 112 -3.07 0.47 9.36
N LYS A 113 -3.82 1.54 9.09
CA LYS A 113 -3.26 2.86 8.84
C LYS A 113 -2.65 3.37 10.14
N ASP A 114 -1.34 3.64 10.13
CA ASP A 114 -0.64 4.28 11.23
C ASP A 114 -1.28 5.66 11.48
N PRO A 115 -1.83 5.93 12.68
CA PRO A 115 -2.38 7.25 13.00
C PRO A 115 -1.30 8.35 13.02
N PHE A 116 -0.01 7.98 13.01
CA PHE A 116 1.13 8.89 12.98
C PHE A 116 1.92 8.85 11.66
N SER A 117 1.27 8.55 10.53
CA SER A 117 1.83 8.97 9.25
C SER A 117 1.80 10.50 9.22
N PHE A 118 2.85 11.16 9.72
CA PHE A 118 3.19 12.51 9.31
C PHE A 118 3.13 12.49 7.78
N GLU A 119 2.44 13.45 7.17
CA GLU A 119 2.32 13.52 5.72
C GLU A 119 3.73 13.62 5.12
N ASP A 120 4.33 12.48 4.79
CA ASP A 120 5.53 12.45 3.97
C ASP A 120 5.10 13.08 2.65
N GLY A 121 5.59 14.30 2.40
CA GLY A 121 5.28 15.18 1.28
C GLY A 121 5.66 14.64 -0.11
N ASN A 122 5.46 13.35 -0.34
CA ASN A 122 5.57 12.67 -1.61
C ASN A 122 4.18 12.37 -2.21
N SER A 123 3.17 13.19 -1.85
CA SER A 123 2.00 13.34 -2.69
C SER A 123 2.51 13.94 -4.00
N ASP A 124 2.47 13.13 -5.06
CA ASP A 124 2.67 13.52 -6.46
C ASP A 124 1.49 14.42 -6.88
N ASP A 125 1.30 15.51 -6.13
CA ASP A 125 0.32 16.56 -6.36
C ASP A 125 0.82 17.35 -7.56
N SER A 126 0.24 17.02 -8.70
CA SER A 126 0.46 17.74 -9.95
C SER A 126 -0.01 19.18 -9.74
N GLY A 127 0.96 20.06 -9.50
CA GLY A 127 0.73 21.46 -9.21
C GLY A 127 -0.25 22.11 -10.17
N ASN A 128 -1.28 22.73 -9.59
CA ASN A 128 -1.99 23.83 -10.21
C ASN A 128 -1.90 25.02 -9.24
N GLU A 129 -0.79 25.75 -9.35
CA GLU A 129 -0.63 27.09 -8.79
C GLU A 129 -1.73 28.00 -9.37
N GLU A 130 -2.56 28.64 -8.53
CA GLU A 130 -3.00 30.03 -8.73
C GLU A 130 -3.60 30.58 -7.42
N GLY A 131 -3.04 31.70 -6.93
CA GLY A 131 -3.82 32.72 -6.23
C GLY A 131 -3.59 32.91 -4.73
N VAL A 132 -2.41 33.41 -4.33
CA VAL A 132 -2.27 34.20 -3.10
C VAL A 132 -2.94 35.56 -3.32
N SER A 133 -3.81 35.96 -2.41
CA SER A 133 -3.99 37.36 -2.04
C SER A 133 -4.13 37.44 -0.52
N GLU A 134 -3.05 37.82 0.13
CA GLU A 134 -3.08 38.45 1.45
C GLU A 134 -3.77 39.80 1.29
N ASP A 135 -4.72 40.13 2.16
CA ASP A 135 -4.78 41.46 2.75
C ASP A 135 -5.61 41.41 4.03
N GLU A 136 -5.01 41.99 5.07
CA GLU A 136 -5.48 42.19 6.42
C GLU A 136 -6.72 43.09 6.46
N ASP A 137 -7.64 42.85 7.40
CA ASP A 137 -8.28 43.94 8.13
C ASP A 137 -8.68 43.46 9.54
N VAL A 138 -7.93 43.94 10.51
CA VAL A 138 -8.19 43.84 11.94
C VAL A 138 -9.19 44.95 12.27
N GLU A 139 -10.44 44.60 12.62
CA GLU A 139 -11.33 45.56 13.28
C GLU A 139 -11.46 45.30 14.78
N GLU A 140 -11.26 46.41 15.48
CA GLU A 140 -11.02 46.67 16.88
C GLU A 140 -12.33 47.04 17.59
N THR A 141 -12.58 46.42 18.75
CA THR A 141 -13.41 46.87 19.89
C THR A 141 -14.90 47.18 19.68
N VAL A 142 -15.76 46.71 20.60
CA VAL A 142 -16.55 47.59 21.50
C VAL A 142 -16.84 46.83 22.80
N ALA A 143 -16.42 47.38 23.94
CA ALA A 143 -16.90 47.00 25.26
C ALA A 143 -18.32 47.53 25.47
N VAL A 144 -19.27 46.69 25.85
CA VAL A 144 -20.56 47.13 26.40
C VAL A 144 -20.66 46.65 27.83
N GLU A 145 -20.31 47.56 28.72
CA GLU A 145 -20.67 47.56 30.13
C GLU A 145 -22.11 48.09 30.25
N THR A 146 -23.02 47.31 30.84
CA THR A 146 -24.21 47.88 31.50
C THR A 146 -24.51 47.12 32.79
N SER A 147 -24.47 47.89 33.87
CA SER A 147 -24.79 47.57 35.26
C SER A 147 -26.28 47.33 35.53
N ALA A 148 -26.53 46.77 36.72
CA ALA A 148 -27.74 46.83 37.57
C ALA A 148 -28.92 45.94 37.14
N GLU A 149 -29.76 45.39 38.03
CA GLU A 149 -30.11 45.76 39.41
C GLU A 149 -30.77 44.57 40.13
N ALA A 150 -30.84 44.69 41.46
CA ALA A 150 -31.36 43.76 42.46
C ALA A 150 -32.81 43.27 42.23
N THR A 151 -33.13 42.07 42.73
CA THR A 151 -33.99 41.85 43.93
C THR A 151 -33.83 40.41 44.42
#